data_AF-A0AAJ7X029-F1
#
_entry.id   AF-A0AAJ7X029-F1
#
_cell.length_a   1.000
_cell.length_b   1.000
_cell.length_c   1.000
_cell.angle_alpha   90.00
_cell.angle_beta   90.00
_cell.angle_gamma   90.00
#
_symmetry.space_group_name_H-M   'P 1'
#
loop_
_entity.id
_entity.type
_entity.pdbx_description
1 polymer ?
#
loop_
_entity_poly.entity_id
_entity_poly.type
_entity_poly.pdbx_seq_one_letter_code
_entity_poly.pdbx_strand_id
1 'polypeptide(L)'
;MSAGSGREEEASRLVSLDEVRKHCTSESTWIVLHDKVYDVTSFLDKHPGGTAVLLDRGGQDATNVFEDEGHTLDARELAKGFVVGKVHPKDLKILEKDRAVGLKEFKADNVVQQESRAFPGWVIPSLLVLFISMLFLWLVPNLSTSEAEPEQ
;
A
#
# COMPACT_ATOMS: atom_id res chain seq x y z
N MET A 1 -31.59 0.67 -34.34
CA MET A 1 -30.70 -0.04 -33.37
C MET A 1 -29.33 -0.17 -34.04
N SER A 2 -28.39 0.72 -33.73
CA SER A 2 -27.01 0.69 -34.26
C SER A 2 -26.08 1.01 -33.09
N ALA A 3 -25.56 -0.02 -32.42
CA ALA A 3 -24.73 0.12 -31.21
C ALA A 3 -23.65 -0.99 -31.12
N GLY A 4 -23.18 -1.45 -32.27
CA GLY A 4 -22.17 -2.53 -32.37
C GLY A 4 -20.76 -2.06 -32.72
N SER A 5 -20.60 -0.93 -33.42
CA SER A 5 -19.31 -0.55 -34.02
C SER A 5 -18.45 0.41 -33.19
N GLY A 6 -19.00 1.06 -32.15
CA GLY A 6 -18.29 2.11 -31.40
C GLY A 6 -17.40 1.61 -30.25
N ARG A 7 -17.55 0.37 -29.79
CA ARG A 7 -16.85 -0.13 -28.59
C ARG A 7 -15.47 -0.73 -28.88
N GLU A 8 -15.23 -1.20 -30.09
CA GLU A 8 -13.89 -1.69 -30.50
C GLU A 8 -12.94 -0.54 -30.82
N GLU A 9 -13.46 0.59 -31.31
CA GLU A 9 -12.67 1.80 -31.54
C GLU A 9 -12.22 2.44 -30.21
N GLU A 10 -13.10 2.51 -29.21
CA GLU A 10 -12.76 2.98 -27.86
C GLU A 10 -11.63 2.14 -27.24
N ALA A 11 -11.67 0.81 -27.29
CA ALA A 11 -10.59 -0.04 -26.77
C ALA A 11 -9.21 0.18 -27.44
N SER A 12 -9.17 0.85 -28.59
CA SER A 12 -7.95 1.22 -29.32
C SER A 12 -7.48 2.65 -29.07
N ARG A 13 -8.29 3.48 -28.38
CA ARG A 13 -7.95 4.85 -28.01
C ARG A 13 -6.77 4.86 -27.05
N LEU A 14 -5.80 5.76 -27.29
CA LEU A 14 -4.69 6.01 -26.38
C LEU A 14 -5.04 7.20 -25.48
N VAL A 15 -5.02 6.97 -24.18
CA VAL A 15 -5.38 7.95 -23.15
C VAL A 15 -4.13 8.25 -22.32
N SER A 16 -3.83 9.54 -22.12
CA SER A 16 -2.69 9.95 -21.27
C SER A 16 -3.06 9.92 -19.79
N LEU A 17 -2.08 9.77 -18.90
CA LEU A 17 -2.35 9.85 -17.46
C LEU A 17 -2.87 11.22 -17.04
N ASP A 18 -2.46 12.30 -17.70
CA ASP A 18 -2.99 13.64 -17.42
C ASP A 18 -4.49 13.75 -17.74
N GLU A 19 -4.94 13.04 -18.78
CA GLU A 19 -6.36 12.94 -19.10
C GLU A 19 -7.09 12.11 -18.05
N VAL A 20 -6.57 10.93 -17.69
CA VAL A 20 -7.17 10.09 -16.63
C VAL A 20 -7.32 10.87 -15.32
N ARG A 21 -6.32 11.67 -14.93
CA ARG A 21 -6.34 12.49 -13.71
C ARG A 21 -7.43 13.56 -13.68
N LYS A 22 -7.98 13.97 -14.83
CA LYS A 22 -9.13 14.90 -14.90
C LYS A 22 -10.45 14.20 -14.53
N HIS A 23 -10.49 12.88 -14.61
CA HIS A 23 -11.64 12.04 -14.32
C HIS A 23 -11.52 11.41 -12.91
N CYS A 24 -11.53 12.27 -11.89
CA CYS A 24 -11.42 11.88 -10.48
C CYS A 24 -12.64 12.28 -9.62
N THR A 25 -13.77 12.60 -10.25
CA THR A 25 -14.99 13.06 -9.55
C THR A 25 -16.10 12.00 -9.62
N SER A 26 -17.10 12.08 -8.74
CA SER A 26 -18.24 11.15 -8.75
C SER A 26 -19.06 11.17 -10.04
N GLU A 27 -19.01 12.26 -10.79
CA GLU A 27 -19.67 12.39 -12.08
C GLU A 27 -18.80 11.88 -13.24
N SER A 28 -17.50 11.70 -13.01
CA SER A 28 -16.57 11.15 -13.99
C SER A 28 -15.35 10.56 -13.29
N THR A 29 -15.38 9.25 -13.06
CA THR A 29 -14.32 8.49 -12.38
C THR A 29 -13.70 7.49 -13.33
N TRP A 30 -12.45 7.72 -13.71
CA TRP A 30 -11.67 6.76 -14.48
C TRP A 30 -10.58 6.15 -13.63
N ILE A 31 -10.28 4.88 -13.86
CA ILE A 31 -9.21 4.16 -13.18
C ILE A 31 -8.35 3.43 -14.21
N VAL A 32 -7.06 3.26 -13.90
CA VAL A 32 -6.18 2.42 -14.70
C VAL A 32 -6.07 1.05 -14.06
N LEU A 33 -6.35 0.00 -14.83
CA LEU A 33 -6.14 -1.40 -14.46
C LEU A 33 -5.36 -2.10 -15.57
N HIS A 34 -4.24 -2.74 -15.26
CA HIS A 34 -3.46 -3.52 -16.23
C HIS A 34 -3.23 -2.76 -17.54
N ASP A 35 -2.79 -1.50 -17.41
CA ASP A 35 -2.40 -0.63 -18.51
C ASP A 35 -3.56 -0.16 -19.43
N LYS A 36 -4.79 -0.43 -19.01
CA LYS A 36 -6.03 0.00 -19.68
C LYS A 36 -6.79 0.98 -18.80
N VAL A 37 -7.50 1.90 -19.43
CA VAL A 37 -8.33 2.91 -18.77
C VAL A 37 -9.77 2.44 -18.76
N TYR A 38 -10.40 2.48 -17.59
CA TYR A 38 -11.77 2.05 -17.35
C TYR A 38 -12.60 3.21 -16.81
N ASP A 39 -13.78 3.43 -17.39
CA ASP A 39 -14.78 4.37 -16.87
C ASP A 39 -15.72 3.65 -15.91
N VAL A 40 -15.51 3.85 -14.62
CA VAL A 40 -16.32 3.23 -13.57
C VAL A 40 -17.43 4.13 -13.06
N THR A 41 -17.66 5.29 -13.68
CA THR A 41 -18.66 6.29 -13.25
C THR A 41 -20.04 5.67 -13.06
N SER A 42 -20.50 4.87 -14.02
CA SER A 42 -21.80 4.20 -13.98
C SER A 42 -21.85 2.98 -13.04
N PHE A 43 -20.70 2.58 -12.50
CA PHE A 43 -20.53 1.41 -11.64
C PHE A 43 -20.23 1.77 -10.18
N LEU A 44 -19.98 3.04 -9.87
CA LEU A 44 -19.67 3.55 -8.53
C LEU A 44 -20.60 2.97 -7.44
N ASP A 45 -21.91 3.15 -7.58
CA ASP A 45 -22.91 2.69 -6.59
C ASP A 45 -23.22 1.19 -6.66
N LYS A 46 -22.74 0.50 -7.70
CA LYS A 46 -22.93 -0.94 -7.91
C LYS A 46 -21.75 -1.75 -7.40
N HIS A 47 -20.67 -1.09 -7.01
CA HIS A 47 -19.46 -1.74 -6.53
C HIS A 47 -19.70 -2.35 -5.14
N PRO A 48 -19.58 -3.68 -4.97
CA PRO A 48 -19.81 -4.34 -3.68
C PRO A 48 -18.88 -3.88 -2.55
N GLY A 49 -17.68 -3.40 -2.88
CA GLY A 49 -16.73 -2.79 -1.93
C GLY A 49 -17.03 -1.33 -1.57
N GLY A 50 -18.13 -0.77 -2.12
CA GLY A 50 -18.56 0.61 -1.92
C GLY A 50 -17.93 1.61 -2.89
N THR A 51 -18.56 2.78 -2.99
CA THR A 51 -18.16 3.86 -3.90
C THR A 51 -16.85 4.53 -3.47
N ALA A 52 -16.59 4.61 -2.17
CA ALA A 52 -15.46 5.35 -1.60
C ALA A 52 -14.10 4.84 -2.13
N VAL A 53 -13.94 3.52 -2.25
CA VAL A 53 -12.68 2.93 -2.72
C VAL A 53 -12.42 3.21 -4.20
N LEU A 54 -13.46 3.35 -5.03
CA LEU A 54 -13.31 3.72 -6.44
C LEU A 54 -12.99 5.20 -6.60
N LEU A 55 -13.61 6.07 -5.79
CA LEU A 55 -13.32 7.51 -5.80
C LEU A 55 -11.92 7.84 -5.30
N ASP A 56 -11.45 7.15 -4.25
CA ASP A 56 -10.09 7.31 -3.71
C ASP A 56 -9.02 6.97 -4.77
N ARG A 57 -9.33 6.01 -5.65
CA ARG A 57 -8.46 5.60 -6.76
C ARG A 57 -8.80 6.28 -8.09
N GLY A 58 -9.77 7.19 -8.08
CA GLY A 58 -10.16 7.97 -9.26
C GLY A 58 -8.99 8.76 -9.81
N GLY A 59 -8.76 8.64 -11.12
CA GLY A 59 -7.68 9.32 -11.83
C GLY A 59 -6.30 8.68 -11.67
N GLN A 60 -6.19 7.46 -11.12
CA GLN A 60 -4.92 6.81 -10.79
C GLN A 60 -4.87 5.34 -11.22
N ASP A 61 -3.69 4.71 -11.09
CA ASP A 61 -3.51 3.26 -11.22
C ASP A 61 -4.02 2.55 -9.97
N ALA A 62 -5.03 1.71 -10.16
CA ALA A 62 -5.67 0.92 -9.13
C ALA A 62 -5.37 -0.59 -9.28
N THR A 63 -4.41 -0.96 -10.12
CA THR A 63 -4.08 -2.36 -10.46
C THR A 63 -3.70 -3.16 -9.22
N ASN A 64 -2.85 -2.60 -8.36
CA ASN A 64 -2.40 -3.30 -7.15
C ASN A 64 -3.59 -3.57 -6.20
N VAL A 65 -4.41 -2.55 -5.93
CA VAL A 65 -5.58 -2.68 -5.06
C VAL A 65 -6.58 -3.68 -5.65
N PHE A 66 -6.80 -3.64 -6.97
CA PHE A 66 -7.71 -4.55 -7.65
C PHE A 66 -7.27 -6.02 -7.54
N GLU A 67 -5.96 -6.29 -7.62
CA GLU A 67 -5.40 -7.63 -7.47
C GLU A 67 -5.37 -8.10 -6.01
N ASP A 68 -5.04 -7.21 -5.06
CA ASP A 68 -4.98 -7.52 -3.62
C ASP A 68 -6.35 -7.91 -3.06
N GLU A 69 -7.43 -7.28 -3.53
CA GLU A 69 -8.80 -7.61 -3.12
C GLU A 69 -9.29 -8.96 -3.69
N GLY A 70 -8.64 -9.51 -4.72
CA GLY A 70 -8.95 -10.85 -5.23
C GLY A 70 -10.27 -10.97 -5.99
N HIS A 71 -10.58 -10.02 -6.88
CA HIS A 71 -11.80 -10.04 -7.70
C HIS A 71 -11.97 -11.34 -8.52
N THR A 72 -13.19 -11.89 -8.51
CA THR A 72 -13.56 -13.09 -9.28
C THR A 72 -13.44 -12.89 -10.79
N LEU A 73 -13.36 -14.00 -11.54
CA LEU A 73 -13.28 -13.95 -13.01
C LEU A 73 -14.48 -13.20 -13.62
N ASP A 74 -15.69 -13.42 -13.11
CA ASP A 74 -16.90 -12.74 -13.58
C ASP A 74 -16.83 -11.23 -13.36
N ALA A 75 -16.29 -10.78 -12.22
CA ALA A 75 -16.09 -9.35 -11.96
C ALA A 75 -15.07 -8.74 -12.95
N ARG A 76 -14.00 -9.49 -13.26
CA ARG A 76 -13.00 -9.09 -14.27
C ARG A 76 -13.61 -9.05 -15.67
N GLU A 77 -14.52 -9.95 -16.00
CA GLU A 77 -15.25 -9.95 -17.27
C GLU A 77 -16.17 -8.72 -17.38
N LEU A 78 -16.90 -8.42 -16.30
CA LEU A 78 -17.76 -7.24 -16.23
C LEU A 78 -16.94 -5.95 -16.41
N ALA A 79 -15.76 -5.87 -15.79
CA ALA A 79 -14.86 -4.73 -15.93
C ALA A 79 -14.49 -4.45 -17.39
N LYS A 80 -14.32 -5.49 -18.24
CA LYS A 80 -14.01 -5.31 -19.68
C LYS A 80 -15.06 -4.48 -20.41
N GLY A 81 -16.30 -4.45 -19.93
CA GLY A 81 -17.39 -3.64 -20.51
C GLY A 81 -17.22 -2.13 -20.31
N PHE A 82 -16.33 -1.71 -19.41
CA PHE A 82 -16.08 -0.31 -19.06
C PHE A 82 -14.77 0.25 -19.63
N VAL A 83 -14.11 -0.48 -20.54
CA VAL A 83 -12.85 -0.03 -21.14
C VAL A 83 -13.09 1.17 -22.06
N VAL A 84 -12.38 2.27 -21.77
CA VAL A 84 -12.33 3.49 -22.59
C VAL A 84 -11.16 3.47 -23.57
N GLY A 85 -10.08 2.77 -23.21
CA GLY A 85 -8.87 2.72 -24.03
C GLY A 85 -7.65 2.15 -23.31
N LYS A 86 -6.48 2.40 -23.88
CA LYS A 86 -5.17 2.00 -23.34
C LYS A 86 -4.38 3.22 -22.91
N VAL A 87 -3.55 3.06 -21.90
CA VAL A 87 -2.64 4.13 -21.46
C VAL A 87 -1.62 4.43 -22.56
N HIS A 88 -1.30 5.70 -22.74
CA HIS A 88 -0.31 6.15 -23.71
C HIS A 88 1.07 5.53 -23.39
N PRO A 89 1.83 5.03 -24.39
CA PRO A 89 3.06 4.26 -24.16
C PRO A 89 4.17 5.02 -23.44
N LYS A 90 4.15 6.36 -23.47
CA LYS A 90 5.09 7.20 -22.68
C LYS A 90 4.81 7.07 -21.19
N ASP A 91 3.54 7.08 -20.82
CA ASP A 91 3.09 7.06 -19.43
C ASP A 91 3.10 5.63 -18.89
N LEU A 92 2.91 4.64 -19.76
CA LEU A 92 3.05 3.22 -19.42
C LEU A 92 4.42 2.91 -18.78
N LYS A 93 5.50 3.46 -19.33
CA LYS A 93 6.85 3.28 -18.76
C LYS A 93 6.99 3.88 -17.36
N ILE A 94 6.21 4.91 -17.06
CA ILE A 94 6.17 5.54 -15.74
C ILE A 94 5.45 4.58 -14.78
N LEU A 95 4.27 4.08 -15.15
CA LEU A 95 3.52 3.09 -14.35
C LEU A 95 4.33 1.81 -14.09
N GLU A 96 5.02 1.28 -15.10
CA GLU A 96 5.88 0.10 -14.96
C GLU A 96 7.02 0.34 -13.97
N LYS A 97 7.66 1.52 -14.06
CA LYS A 97 8.72 1.92 -13.13
C LYS A 97 8.17 2.06 -11.72
N ASP A 98 7.03 2.72 -11.55
CA ASP A 98 6.40 2.94 -10.25
C ASP A 98 5.95 1.62 -9.62
N ARG A 99 5.38 0.69 -10.40
CA ARG A 99 5.06 -0.67 -9.96
C ARG A 99 6.32 -1.44 -9.56
N ALA A 100 7.41 -1.31 -10.31
CA ALA A 100 8.69 -1.97 -10.00
C ALA A 100 9.39 -1.37 -8.76
N VAL A 101 9.23 -0.08 -8.50
CA VAL A 101 9.71 0.58 -7.27
C VAL A 101 8.88 0.11 -6.08
N GLY A 102 7.54 0.16 -6.18
CA GLY A 102 6.64 -0.31 -5.12
C GLY A 102 6.88 -1.77 -4.74
N LEU A 103 7.08 -2.66 -5.71
CA LEU A 103 7.39 -4.07 -5.44
C LEU A 103 8.73 -4.25 -4.70
N LYS A 104 9.73 -3.40 -4.98
CA LYS A 104 11.02 -3.45 -4.29
C LYS A 104 10.91 -2.94 -2.86
N GLU A 105 10.14 -1.87 -2.64
CA GLU A 105 9.91 -1.26 -1.33
C GLU A 105 9.09 -2.19 -0.42
N PHE A 106 7.98 -2.76 -0.93
CA PHE A 106 7.20 -3.78 -0.22
C PHE A 106 8.02 -5.01 0.17
N LYS A 107 8.97 -5.43 -0.68
CA LYS A 107 9.89 -6.53 -0.38
C LYS A 107 10.94 -6.12 0.65
N ALA A 108 11.46 -4.90 0.59
CA ALA A 108 12.42 -4.38 1.56
C ALA A 108 11.78 -4.27 2.95
N ASP A 109 10.58 -3.71 3.05
CA ASP A 109 9.89 -3.52 4.33
C ASP A 109 9.48 -4.85 4.98
N ASN A 110 9.00 -5.82 4.18
CA ASN A 110 8.73 -7.18 4.66
C ASN A 110 10.00 -7.91 5.13
N VAL A 111 11.14 -7.68 4.47
CA VAL A 111 12.44 -8.23 4.90
C VAL A 111 12.92 -7.55 6.18
N VAL A 112 12.73 -6.24 6.32
CA VAL A 112 13.13 -5.48 7.52
C VAL A 112 12.32 -5.90 8.76
N GLN A 113 11.03 -6.25 8.60
CA GLN A 113 10.25 -6.75 9.74
C GLN A 113 10.65 -8.16 10.19
N GLN A 114 11.14 -9.00 9.27
CA GLN A 114 11.64 -10.34 9.58
C GLN A 114 12.96 -10.32 10.37
N GLU A 115 13.80 -9.30 10.18
CA GLU A 115 15.07 -9.13 10.90
C GLU A 115 14.89 -8.61 12.34
N SER A 116 13.76 -7.94 12.65
CA SER A 116 13.47 -7.47 14.02
C SER A 116 13.23 -8.60 15.04
N ARG A 117 13.16 -9.85 14.57
CA ARG A 117 13.13 -11.07 15.39
C ARG A 117 14.51 -11.65 15.71
N ALA A 118 15.59 -10.90 15.44
CA ALA A 118 16.96 -11.30 15.76
C ALA A 118 17.23 -11.45 17.27
N PHE A 119 16.35 -10.91 18.12
CA PHE A 119 16.46 -11.08 19.57
C PHE A 119 15.10 -11.44 20.16
N PRO A 120 14.96 -12.61 20.81
CA PRO A 120 13.69 -13.05 21.36
C PRO A 120 13.28 -12.09 22.48
N GLY A 121 12.04 -11.57 22.46
CA GLY A 121 11.58 -10.42 23.27
C GLY A 121 11.74 -10.50 24.80
N TRP A 122 12.23 -11.62 25.34
CA TRP A 122 12.65 -11.77 26.73
C TRP A 122 14.08 -11.28 27.01
N VAL A 123 14.94 -11.13 26.00
CA VAL A 123 16.34 -10.75 26.20
C VAL A 123 16.52 -9.34 26.75
N ILE A 124 15.67 -8.39 26.33
CA ILE A 124 15.71 -7.00 26.80
C ILE A 124 15.32 -6.91 28.29
N PRO A 125 14.19 -7.49 28.75
CA PRO A 125 13.88 -7.49 30.19
C PRO A 125 14.88 -8.31 31.01
N SER A 126 15.43 -9.41 30.49
CA SER A 126 16.45 -10.20 31.21
C SER A 126 17.76 -9.44 31.40
N LEU A 127 18.23 -8.69 30.39
CA LEU A 127 19.43 -7.87 30.52
C LEU A 127 19.24 -6.71 31.52
N LEU A 128 18.05 -6.12 31.59
CA LEU A 128 17.76 -5.04 32.53
C LEU A 128 17.83 -5.52 33.99
N VAL A 129 17.30 -6.72 34.27
CA VAL A 129 17.35 -7.33 35.62
C VAL A 129 18.79 -7.67 36.02
N LEU A 130 19.59 -8.22 35.10
CA LEU A 130 21.02 -8.49 35.35
C LEU A 130 21.81 -7.20 35.57
N PHE A 131 21.51 -6.14 34.82
CA PHE A 131 22.18 -4.85 34.98
C PHE A 131 21.83 -4.20 36.33
N ILE A 132 20.56 -4.24 36.75
CA ILE A 132 20.12 -3.73 38.06
C ILE A 132 20.74 -4.56 39.20
N SER A 133 20.81 -5.89 39.07
CA SER A 133 21.44 -6.77 40.07
C SER A 133 22.94 -6.48 40.22
N MET A 134 23.64 -6.25 39.11
CA MET A 134 25.06 -5.86 39.11
C MET A 134 25.26 -4.48 39.72
N LEU A 135 24.34 -3.54 39.48
CA LEU A 135 24.37 -2.21 40.08
C LEU A 135 24.10 -2.25 41.59
N PHE A 136 23.18 -3.12 42.04
CA PHE A 136 22.86 -3.30 43.46
C PHE A 136 24.02 -3.93 44.24
N LEU A 137 24.70 -4.92 43.67
CA LEU A 137 25.91 -5.51 44.26
C LEU A 137 27.11 -4.56 44.29
N TRP A 138 27.16 -3.56 43.41
CA TRP A 138 28.21 -2.54 43.41
C TRP A 138 27.88 -1.34 44.31
N LEU A 139 26.60 -0.98 44.47
CA LEU A 139 26.16 0.18 45.24
C LEU A 139 26.01 -0.09 46.74
N VAL A 140 25.56 -1.29 47.13
CA VAL A 140 25.34 -1.66 48.54
C VAL A 140 26.64 -1.71 49.38
N PRO A 141 27.78 -2.22 48.89
CA PRO A 141 29.02 -2.22 49.67
C PRO A 141 29.61 -0.82 49.89
N ASN A 142 29.23 0.17 49.07
CA ASN A 142 29.81 1.52 49.11
C ASN A 142 29.00 2.50 50.00
N LEU A 143 27.89 2.04 50.58
CA LEU A 143 27.02 2.87 51.43
C LEU A 143 27.18 2.59 52.93
N SER A 144 27.85 1.49 53.32
CA SER A 144 27.99 1.08 54.74
C SER A 144 29.24 1.59 55.45
N THR A 145 30.11 2.38 54.80
CA THR A 145 31.33 2.91 55.43
C THR A 145 31.22 4.36 55.91
N SER A 146 30.03 5.00 55.92
CA SER A 146 29.89 6.36 56.47
C SER A 146 29.52 6.43 57.95
N GLU A 147 29.35 5.30 58.65
CA GLU A 147 29.20 5.25 60.11
C GLU A 147 30.46 4.66 60.75
N ALA A 148 31.53 5.46 60.80
CA ALA A 148 32.62 5.21 61.72
C ALA A 148 33.32 6.54 62.04
N GLU A 149 32.84 7.24 63.07
CA GLU A 149 33.69 7.67 64.19
C GLU A 149 32.83 8.01 65.43
N PRO A 150 33.10 7.37 66.58
CA PRO A 150 32.69 7.84 67.91
C PRO A 150 33.76 8.78 68.51
N GLU A 151 33.47 9.37 69.69
CA GLU A 151 34.30 10.24 70.57
C GLU A 151 34.10 11.76 70.36
N GLN A 152 33.80 12.60 71.36
CA GLN A 152 33.72 12.54 72.84
C GLN A 152 32.67 13.53 73.34
#